data_AF-A0A844M5E0-F1
#
_entry.id   AF-A0A844M5E0-F1
#
_cell.length_a   1.000
_cell.length_b   1.000
_cell.length_c   1.000
_cell.angle_alpha   90.00
_cell.angle_beta   90.00
_cell.angle_gamma   90.00
#
_symmetry.space_group_name_H-M   'P 1'
#
loop_
_entity.id
_entity.type
_entity.pdbx_description
1 polymer ?
#
loop_
_entity_poly.entity_id
_entity_poly.type
_entity_poly.pdbx_seq_one_letter_code
_entity_poly.pdbx_strand_id
1 'polypeptide(L)'
;MTMLNKYHNYKGSWNIRISATAIALTALLLPACANNEQQATTSEPTADTIAEKENVTAPEVSKNTDALIGKLVTVRSQPINRVSDNVFTITDREVFGGERIAVVNNTGKPVNLPEPQDARLQVTGTVAKFNINAIKQEYGLDLGQQDLYREYEGRPAIIARSIALAPVPGEIAENPKMYYNKVIAVPADIARIYGPNAFVLEDDTLLGNNPLLVLVTNQLKDKAPIKQGERIVATGTLRQFVIAELERDYNFAFDPQLRKQLEADYNTKPVLIVEGIYPSALPQSAK
;
A
#
# COMPACT_ATOMS: atom_id res chain seq x y z
N MET A 1 -37.93 29.75 -43.15
CA MET A 1 -38.63 28.50 -42.76
C MET A 1 -38.24 28.21 -41.31
N THR A 2 -38.99 28.67 -40.29
CA THR A 2 -40.19 28.01 -39.70
C THR A 2 -39.88 26.53 -39.41
N MET A 3 -39.89 25.99 -38.19
CA MET A 3 -40.86 26.10 -37.09
C MET A 3 -40.21 25.71 -35.74
N LEU A 4 -40.78 26.24 -34.65
CA LEU A 4 -40.72 25.70 -33.29
C LEU A 4 -41.21 24.23 -33.26
N ASN A 5 -40.73 23.44 -32.31
CA ASN A 5 -41.65 22.54 -31.60
C ASN A 5 -41.31 22.38 -30.12
N LYS A 6 -42.38 22.28 -29.33
CA LYS A 6 -42.53 22.54 -27.90
C LYS A 6 -42.99 21.24 -27.22
N TYR A 7 -42.55 21.06 -25.96
CA TYR A 7 -43.15 20.26 -24.88
C TYR A 7 -43.30 18.74 -25.04
N HIS A 8 -42.99 18.00 -23.96
CA HIS A 8 -44.00 17.35 -23.12
C HIS A 8 -43.51 17.17 -21.68
N ASN A 9 -44.33 17.64 -20.74
CA ASN A 9 -44.27 17.39 -19.31
C ASN A 9 -44.77 15.97 -19.00
N TYR A 10 -44.23 15.32 -17.97
CA TYR A 10 -44.94 14.25 -17.27
C TYR A 10 -44.94 14.52 -15.76
N LYS A 11 -46.07 15.05 -15.27
CA LYS A 11 -46.44 15.06 -13.85
C LYS A 11 -47.33 13.84 -13.60
N GLY A 12 -46.87 12.91 -12.78
CA GLY A 12 -47.72 11.86 -12.20
C GLY A 12 -48.11 12.25 -10.78
N SER A 13 -49.30 12.83 -10.61
CA SER A 13 -49.98 12.94 -9.32
C SER A 13 -50.87 11.72 -9.13
N TRP A 14 -50.82 11.07 -7.97
CA TRP A 14 -51.91 10.19 -7.56
C TRP A 14 -52.37 10.53 -6.15
N ASN A 15 -53.55 11.16 -6.08
CA ASN A 15 -54.39 11.24 -4.89
C ASN A 15 -55.41 10.10 -4.95
N ILE A 16 -55.57 9.32 -3.88
CA ILE A 16 -56.81 8.58 -3.62
C ILE A 16 -57.28 8.92 -2.20
N ARG A 17 -58.58 9.21 -2.11
CA ARG A 17 -59.32 9.66 -0.93
C ARG A 17 -59.88 8.48 -0.11
N ILE A 18 -59.75 8.58 1.21
CA ILE A 18 -60.76 8.47 2.28
C ILE A 18 -61.88 7.41 2.14
N SER A 19 -61.97 6.48 3.10
CA SER A 19 -63.17 6.32 3.95
C SER A 19 -62.95 5.45 5.18
N ALA A 20 -63.65 5.86 6.24
CA ALA A 20 -63.49 5.43 7.62
C ALA A 20 -64.22 4.12 7.93
N THR A 21 -63.74 3.40 8.95
CA THR A 21 -64.60 2.55 9.79
C THR A 21 -64.00 2.53 11.18
N ALA A 22 -64.76 3.07 12.13
CA ALA A 22 -64.45 3.06 13.55
C ALA A 22 -64.94 1.75 14.16
N ILE A 23 -64.07 1.03 14.88
CA ILE A 23 -64.46 0.11 15.95
C ILE A 23 -63.50 0.34 17.10
N ALA A 24 -64.07 0.67 18.26
CA ALA A 24 -63.40 0.97 19.51
C ALA A 24 -63.29 -0.27 20.42
N LEU A 25 -62.49 -0.10 21.49
CA LEU A 25 -62.30 -0.96 22.67
C LEU A 25 -61.36 -2.16 22.45
N THR A 26 -60.32 -2.39 23.24
CA THR A 26 -60.23 -2.28 24.70
C THR A 26 -58.76 -2.21 25.14
N ALA A 27 -58.49 -1.45 26.20
CA ALA A 27 -57.17 -1.27 26.80
C ALA A 27 -56.69 -2.50 27.58
N LEU A 28 -55.41 -2.85 27.42
CA LEU A 28 -54.62 -3.52 28.44
C LEU A 28 -53.34 -2.69 28.65
N LEU A 29 -53.29 -2.06 29.82
CA LEU A 29 -52.17 -1.30 30.35
C LEU A 29 -51.05 -2.27 30.74
N LEU A 30 -49.87 -2.10 30.14
CA LEU A 30 -48.61 -2.52 30.73
C LEU A 30 -47.71 -1.28 30.82
N PRO A 31 -47.05 -1.03 31.97
CA PRO A 31 -46.10 0.04 32.12
C PRO A 31 -44.82 -0.36 31.37
N ALA A 32 -44.76 -0.06 30.08
CA ALA A 32 -43.50 -0.07 29.35
C ALA A 32 -42.74 1.21 29.75
N CYS A 33 -41.61 1.01 30.43
CA CYS A 33 -40.67 2.04 30.82
C CYS A 33 -40.45 3.04 29.68
N ALA A 34 -40.49 4.33 30.02
CA ALA A 34 -40.12 5.41 29.15
C ALA A 34 -38.66 5.24 28.71
N ASN A 35 -38.45 4.61 27.55
CA ASN A 35 -37.18 4.68 26.86
C ASN A 35 -37.16 6.00 26.10
N ASN A 36 -36.59 6.98 26.79
CA ASN A 36 -35.94 8.12 26.18
C ASN A 36 -35.07 7.57 25.03
N GLU A 37 -35.37 7.92 23.77
CA GLU A 37 -34.53 7.60 22.62
C GLU A 37 -33.24 8.41 22.71
N GLN A 38 -32.37 8.07 23.67
CA GLN A 38 -30.95 8.21 23.50
C GLN A 38 -30.54 7.05 22.61
N GLN A 39 -30.41 7.36 21.33
CA GLN A 39 -29.67 6.56 20.38
C GLN A 39 -28.25 6.43 20.93
N ALA A 40 -28.04 5.38 21.73
CA ALA A 40 -26.72 4.88 22.04
C ALA A 40 -26.16 4.38 20.70
N THR A 41 -25.42 5.24 20.02
CA THR A 41 -24.38 4.79 19.10
C THR A 41 -23.38 4.01 19.93
N THR A 42 -23.68 2.73 20.14
CA THR A 42 -22.65 1.73 20.36
C THR A 42 -21.82 1.73 19.10
N SER A 43 -20.76 2.55 19.10
CA SER A 43 -19.67 2.42 18.14
C SER A 43 -19.05 1.05 18.39
N GLU A 44 -19.56 0.02 17.73
CA GLU A 44 -18.72 -1.13 17.42
C GLU A 44 -17.48 -0.57 16.72
N PRO A 45 -16.27 -0.99 17.12
CA PRO A 45 -15.06 -0.56 16.43
C PRO A 45 -15.11 -1.17 15.04
N THR A 46 -15.60 -0.40 14.06
CA THR A 46 -15.29 -0.63 12.66
C THR A 46 -13.78 -0.51 12.54
N ALA A 47 -13.12 -1.66 12.49
CA ALA A 47 -11.80 -1.76 11.92
C ALA A 47 -11.82 -1.08 10.54
N ASP A 48 -10.78 -0.30 10.28
CA ASP A 48 -10.47 0.37 9.02
C ASP A 48 -11.24 1.67 8.70
N THR A 49 -11.08 2.69 9.55
CA THR A 49 -10.85 4.03 9.00
C THR A 49 -9.48 4.01 8.31
N ILE A 50 -9.46 3.59 7.03
CA ILE A 50 -8.28 3.67 6.19
C ILE A 50 -7.97 5.16 6.06
N ALA A 51 -6.99 5.66 6.84
CA ALA A 51 -6.35 6.92 6.51
C ALA A 51 -5.95 6.83 5.03
N GLU A 52 -6.46 7.76 4.22
CA GLU A 52 -6.26 7.76 2.77
C GLU A 52 -4.76 7.61 2.48
N LYS A 53 -4.39 6.42 1.99
CA LYS A 53 -2.99 6.06 1.77
C LYS A 53 -2.53 6.76 0.50
N GLU A 54 -1.88 7.90 0.66
CA GLU A 54 -1.32 8.67 -0.45
C GLU A 54 0.08 8.10 -0.78
N ASN A 55 0.33 7.69 -2.04
CA ASN A 55 1.70 7.46 -2.48
C ASN A 55 2.28 8.82 -2.87
N VAL A 56 3.39 9.21 -2.25
CA VAL A 56 4.05 10.51 -2.46
C VAL A 56 5.53 10.31 -2.69
N THR A 57 6.18 11.31 -3.26
CA THR A 57 7.64 11.30 -3.44
C THR A 57 8.36 11.85 -2.20
N ALA A 58 9.62 11.47 -2.00
CA ALA A 58 10.45 12.10 -0.97
C ALA A 58 10.52 13.64 -1.13
N PRO A 59 10.72 14.22 -2.34
CA PRO A 59 10.62 15.67 -2.56
C PRO A 59 9.28 16.30 -2.17
N GLU A 60 8.19 15.56 -2.30
CA GLU A 60 6.87 16.04 -1.89
C GLU A 60 6.75 16.07 -0.36
N VAL A 61 7.28 15.05 0.32
CA VAL A 61 7.34 15.05 1.79
C VAL A 61 8.19 16.19 2.32
N SER A 62 9.36 16.46 1.73
CA SER A 62 10.24 17.54 2.22
C SER A 62 9.67 18.93 1.94
N LYS A 63 9.16 19.18 0.73
CA LYS A 63 8.70 20.52 0.30
C LYS A 63 7.31 20.87 0.82
N ASN A 64 6.45 19.88 1.00
CA ASN A 64 5.05 20.08 1.38
C ASN A 64 4.72 19.45 2.74
N THR A 65 5.71 19.32 3.64
CA THR A 65 5.55 18.67 4.95
C THR A 65 4.31 19.14 5.69
N ASP A 66 4.11 20.45 5.82
CA ASP A 66 3.00 21.01 6.62
C ASP A 66 1.62 20.58 6.09
N ALA A 67 1.47 20.35 4.78
CA ALA A 67 0.23 19.86 4.17
C ALA A 67 0.03 18.35 4.37
N LEU A 68 1.11 17.61 4.67
CA LEU A 68 1.12 16.16 4.84
C LEU A 68 1.14 15.73 6.30
N ILE A 69 1.40 16.63 7.26
CA ILE A 69 1.41 16.30 8.70
C ILE A 69 0.14 15.53 9.08
N GLY A 70 0.32 14.41 9.78
CA GLY A 70 -0.76 13.53 10.23
C GLY A 70 -1.28 12.56 9.16
N LYS A 71 -0.95 12.76 7.88
CA LYS A 71 -1.35 11.85 6.80
C LYS A 71 -0.51 10.59 6.77
N LEU A 72 -1.14 9.50 6.36
CA LEU A 72 -0.48 8.22 6.09
C LEU A 72 0.04 8.23 4.64
N VAL A 73 1.35 8.16 4.48
CA VAL A 73 1.99 8.17 3.17
C VAL A 73 2.83 6.93 2.93
N THR A 74 3.01 6.59 1.66
CA THR A 74 4.03 5.64 1.20
C THR A 74 5.04 6.35 0.31
N VAL A 75 6.32 6.26 0.70
CA VAL A 75 7.45 6.85 -0.02
C VAL A 75 8.41 5.75 -0.46
N ARG A 76 8.94 5.88 -1.68
CA ARG A 76 10.05 5.06 -2.18
C ARG A 76 11.28 5.93 -2.36
N SER A 77 12.42 5.51 -1.83
CA SER A 77 13.63 6.34 -1.86
C SER A 77 14.92 5.54 -1.78
N GLN A 78 15.96 6.13 -2.35
CA GLN A 78 17.40 5.90 -2.11
C GLN A 78 18.01 7.27 -1.73
N PRO A 79 19.25 7.38 -1.21
CA PRO A 79 19.99 6.46 -0.33
C PRO A 79 19.61 6.63 1.16
N ILE A 80 20.05 5.67 1.98
CA ILE A 80 19.70 5.53 3.40
C ILE A 80 20.91 5.85 4.29
N ASN A 81 20.85 6.86 5.17
CA ASN A 81 21.90 7.02 6.20
C ASN A 81 21.35 6.58 7.56
N ARG A 82 21.94 5.52 8.14
CA ARG A 82 21.60 5.07 9.49
C ARG A 82 22.08 6.11 10.51
N VAL A 83 21.19 6.58 11.37
CA VAL A 83 21.48 7.50 12.48
C VAL A 83 21.59 6.72 13.79
N SER A 84 20.64 5.81 14.01
CA SER A 84 20.60 4.86 15.12
C SER A 84 19.85 3.58 14.70
N ASP A 85 19.61 2.66 15.64
CA ASP A 85 18.83 1.44 15.36
C ASP A 85 17.37 1.73 15.00
N ASN A 86 16.84 2.86 15.46
CA ASN A 86 15.45 3.25 15.28
C ASN A 86 15.26 4.45 14.34
N VAL A 87 16.35 5.10 13.92
CA VAL A 87 16.28 6.27 13.05
C VAL A 87 17.26 6.13 11.90
N PHE A 88 16.78 6.35 10.69
CA PHE A 88 17.60 6.52 9.50
C PHE A 88 17.05 7.69 8.68
N THR A 89 17.78 8.10 7.66
CA THR A 89 17.34 9.18 6.77
C THR A 89 17.17 8.65 5.36
N ILE A 90 16.16 9.15 4.67
CA ILE A 90 16.02 9.05 3.21
C ILE A 90 16.21 10.43 2.61
N THR A 91 16.67 10.48 1.36
CA THR A 91 16.99 11.75 0.69
C THR A 91 15.92 12.10 -0.34
N ASP A 92 15.57 13.37 -0.43
CA ASP A 92 14.59 13.89 -1.38
C ASP A 92 15.11 14.12 -2.81
N ARG A 93 16.36 13.72 -3.10
CA ARG A 93 17.03 13.82 -4.41
C ARG A 93 17.94 12.62 -4.67
N GLU A 94 18.12 12.32 -5.96
CA GLU A 94 19.00 11.27 -6.48
C GLU A 94 20.50 11.66 -6.49
N VAL A 95 20.84 12.94 -6.27
CA VAL A 95 22.23 13.46 -6.26
C VAL A 95 22.44 14.52 -5.18
N PHE A 96 23.67 14.59 -4.63
CA PHE A 96 24.10 15.33 -3.44
C PHE A 96 23.38 16.66 -3.13
N GLY A 97 23.01 16.84 -1.85
CA GLY A 97 22.49 18.12 -1.32
C GLY A 97 20.97 18.22 -1.18
N GLY A 98 20.25 17.09 -1.25
CA GLY A 98 18.82 17.01 -0.91
C GLY A 98 18.54 17.18 0.58
N GLU A 99 17.30 17.55 0.91
CA GLU A 99 16.83 17.54 2.29
C GLU A 99 16.70 16.09 2.77
N ARG A 100 17.21 15.84 3.98
CA ARG A 100 17.11 14.54 4.62
C ARG A 100 15.82 14.47 5.42
N ILE A 101 15.01 13.47 5.10
CA ILE A 101 13.79 13.16 5.84
C ILE A 101 14.14 12.08 6.85
N ALA A 102 13.87 12.35 8.12
CA ALA A 102 14.08 11.37 9.18
C ALA A 102 12.99 10.29 9.11
N VAL A 103 13.38 9.03 9.08
CA VAL A 103 12.47 7.89 9.18
C VAL A 103 12.64 7.27 10.56
N VAL A 104 11.58 7.33 11.35
CA VAL A 104 11.53 6.78 12.71
C VAL A 104 10.85 5.43 12.65
N ASN A 105 11.56 4.38 13.01
CA ASN A 105 11.07 3.01 12.99
C ASN A 105 10.07 2.78 14.14
N ASN A 106 8.78 2.71 13.80
CA ASN A 106 7.69 2.33 14.69
C ASN A 106 7.09 0.96 14.30
N THR A 107 7.86 0.10 13.63
CA THR A 107 7.35 -1.21 13.16
C THR A 107 7.31 -2.28 14.27
N GLY A 108 7.89 -1.98 15.45
CA GLY A 108 8.08 -2.95 16.53
C GLY A 108 9.15 -4.00 16.26
N LYS A 109 9.86 -3.93 15.12
CA LYS A 109 10.93 -4.84 14.73
C LYS A 109 12.20 -4.05 14.37
N PRO A 110 13.41 -4.56 14.65
CA PRO A 110 14.63 -3.95 14.15
C PRO A 110 14.62 -3.89 12.62
N VAL A 111 14.99 -2.75 12.05
CA VAL A 111 15.13 -2.62 10.60
C VAL A 111 16.55 -3.02 10.22
N ASN A 112 16.67 -4.20 9.61
CA ASN A 112 17.93 -4.65 9.01
C ASN A 112 18.11 -3.96 7.66
N LEU A 113 18.53 -2.70 7.70
CA LEU A 113 18.94 -1.95 6.51
C LEU A 113 20.11 -2.69 5.85
N PRO A 114 19.99 -3.07 4.57
CA PRO A 114 21.06 -3.76 3.87
C PRO A 114 22.27 -2.84 3.71
N GLU A 115 23.46 -3.43 3.71
CA GLU A 115 24.64 -2.78 3.17
C GLU A 115 24.86 -3.31 1.74
N PRO A 116 25.08 -2.44 0.74
CA PRO A 116 25.34 -1.00 0.87
C PRO A 116 24.08 -0.15 1.10
N GLN A 117 24.30 1.10 1.55
CA GLN A 117 23.26 2.12 1.84
C GLN A 117 22.50 2.64 0.60
N ASP A 118 22.70 2.01 -0.56
CA ASP A 118 22.09 2.31 -1.86
C ASP A 118 20.81 1.50 -2.13
N ALA A 119 20.47 0.53 -1.27
CA ALA A 119 19.23 -0.21 -1.43
C ALA A 119 18.00 0.71 -1.39
N ARG A 120 17.03 0.42 -2.26
CA ARG A 120 15.75 1.14 -2.25
C ARG A 120 14.88 0.65 -1.12
N LEU A 121 14.22 1.56 -0.42
CA LEU A 121 13.18 1.22 0.54
C LEU A 121 11.83 1.74 0.09
N GLN A 122 10.80 0.99 0.47
CA GLN A 122 9.44 1.48 0.59
C GLN A 122 9.14 1.72 2.07
N VAL A 123 8.90 2.96 2.43
CA VAL A 123 8.53 3.39 3.78
C VAL A 123 7.06 3.77 3.76
N THR A 124 6.27 3.19 4.66
CA THR A 124 4.87 3.60 4.90
C THR A 124 4.73 4.06 6.34
N GLY A 125 4.22 5.27 6.53
CA GLY A 125 4.18 5.91 7.85
C GLY A 125 3.41 7.21 7.86
N THR A 126 3.26 7.76 9.06
CA THR A 126 2.61 9.06 9.26
C THR A 126 3.65 10.17 9.12
N VAL A 127 3.37 11.20 8.32
CA VAL A 127 4.26 12.36 8.22
C VAL A 127 4.12 13.24 9.47
N ALA A 128 5.25 13.69 10.00
CA ALA A 128 5.32 14.56 11.16
C ALA A 128 6.54 15.50 11.05
N LYS A 129 6.68 16.43 12.01
CA LYS A 129 7.97 17.07 12.28
C LYS A 129 8.72 16.24 13.31
N PHE A 130 10.01 16.05 13.12
CA PHE A 130 10.82 15.32 14.08
C PHE A 130 10.90 16.10 15.38
N ASN A 131 10.44 15.48 16.47
CA ASN A 131 10.60 16.00 17.82
C ASN A 131 10.69 14.79 18.75
N ILE A 132 11.84 14.62 19.41
CA ILE A 132 12.09 13.42 20.22
C ILE A 132 11.07 13.24 21.36
N ASN A 133 10.63 14.34 21.96
CA ASN A 133 9.70 14.31 23.09
C ASN A 133 8.28 13.95 22.62
N ALA A 134 7.81 14.53 21.53
CA ALA A 134 6.53 14.20 20.92
C ALA A 134 6.53 12.74 20.45
N ILE A 135 7.61 12.28 19.82
CA ILE A 135 7.74 10.88 19.38
C ILE A 135 7.63 9.92 20.58
N LYS A 136 8.31 10.22 21.68
CA LYS A 136 8.25 9.41 22.90
C LYS A 136 6.86 9.42 23.53
N GLN A 137 6.19 10.58 23.56
CA GLN A 137 4.87 10.72 24.16
C GLN A 137 3.75 10.08 23.33
N GLU A 138 3.75 10.29 22.01
CA GLU A 138 2.68 9.84 21.10
C GLU A 138 2.83 8.38 20.68
N TYR A 139 4.06 7.91 20.48
CA TYR A 139 4.33 6.57 19.94
C TYR A 139 5.02 5.63 20.93
N GLY A 140 5.38 6.11 22.13
CA GLY A 140 6.08 5.30 23.13
C GLY A 140 7.52 4.93 22.73
N LEU A 141 8.10 5.62 21.76
CA LEU A 141 9.44 5.32 21.23
C LEU A 141 10.50 6.15 21.94
N ASP A 142 11.32 5.50 22.77
CA ASP A 142 12.51 6.14 23.35
C ASP A 142 13.69 6.04 22.36
N LEU A 143 14.05 7.16 21.76
CA LEU A 143 15.16 7.24 20.80
C LEU A 143 16.52 7.45 21.48
N GLY A 144 16.55 7.61 22.81
CA GLY A 144 17.78 7.75 23.59
C GLY A 144 18.33 9.19 23.60
N GLN A 145 19.63 9.32 23.33
CA GLN A 145 20.38 10.58 23.51
C GLN A 145 19.92 11.65 22.52
N GLN A 146 19.33 12.74 23.04
CA GLN A 146 18.79 13.85 22.24
C GLN A 146 19.83 14.51 21.31
N ASP A 147 21.09 14.55 21.73
CA ASP A 147 22.17 15.20 20.99
C ASP A 147 22.43 14.58 19.61
N LEU A 148 22.16 13.28 19.45
CA LEU A 148 22.29 12.57 18.16
C LEU A 148 21.29 13.08 17.12
N TYR A 149 20.18 13.68 17.56
CA TYR A 149 19.07 14.05 16.68
C TYR A 149 18.87 15.55 16.52
N ARG A 150 19.78 16.36 17.08
CA ARG A 150 19.68 17.82 17.07
C ARG A 150 19.56 18.41 15.66
N GLU A 151 20.18 17.79 14.66
CA GLU A 151 20.10 18.23 13.26
C GLU A 151 18.76 17.92 12.58
N TYR A 152 17.93 17.05 13.18
CA TYR A 152 16.62 16.67 12.65
C TYR A 152 15.48 17.41 13.34
N GLU A 153 15.69 18.01 14.51
CA GLU A 153 14.64 18.67 15.28
C GLU A 153 13.88 19.71 14.43
N GLY A 154 12.56 19.57 14.38
CA GLY A 154 11.65 20.40 13.58
C GLY A 154 11.63 20.10 12.08
N ARG A 155 12.51 19.22 11.57
CA ARG A 155 12.57 18.82 10.15
C ARG A 155 11.52 17.76 9.79
N PRO A 156 11.26 17.54 8.50
CA PRO A 156 10.33 16.52 8.05
C PRO A 156 10.72 15.13 8.52
N ALA A 157 9.75 14.37 9.03
CA ALA A 157 9.91 13.01 9.45
C ALA A 157 8.74 12.12 9.02
N ILE A 158 9.02 10.82 8.90
CA ILE A 158 8.01 9.78 8.70
C ILE A 158 8.11 8.82 9.88
N ILE A 159 7.03 8.72 10.66
CA ILE A 159 6.88 7.70 11.70
C ILE A 159 6.42 6.42 11.02
N ALA A 160 7.39 5.56 10.72
CA ALA A 160 7.22 4.40 9.86
C ALA A 160 6.55 3.24 10.60
N ARG A 161 5.40 2.81 10.08
CA ARG A 161 4.70 1.59 10.54
C ARG A 161 5.04 0.37 9.71
N SER A 162 5.59 0.56 8.51
CA SER A 162 6.11 -0.51 7.65
C SER A 162 7.30 -0.03 6.84
N ILE A 163 8.33 -0.88 6.76
CA ILE A 163 9.54 -0.64 5.96
C ILE A 163 9.85 -1.95 5.24
N ALA A 164 10.04 -1.89 3.92
CA ALA A 164 10.41 -3.03 3.09
C ALA A 164 11.49 -2.63 2.10
N LEU A 165 12.34 -3.60 1.71
CA LEU A 165 13.20 -3.42 0.54
C LEU A 165 12.33 -3.27 -0.70
N ALA A 166 12.72 -2.36 -1.60
CA ALA A 166 11.96 -2.07 -2.81
C ALA A 166 12.77 -2.20 -4.10
N PRO A 167 13.45 -3.34 -4.33
CA PRO A 167 14.27 -3.51 -5.52
C PRO A 167 13.42 -3.58 -6.79
N VAL A 168 13.99 -3.15 -7.90
CA VAL A 168 13.39 -3.38 -9.24
C VAL A 168 13.73 -4.79 -9.76
N PRO A 169 12.97 -5.35 -10.72
CA PRO A 169 13.27 -6.66 -11.33
C PRO A 169 14.71 -6.86 -11.77
N GLY A 170 15.37 -5.87 -12.38
CA GLY A 170 16.77 -5.92 -12.77
C GLY A 170 17.71 -6.14 -11.58
N GLU A 171 17.55 -5.37 -10.49
CA GLU A 171 18.34 -5.51 -9.25
C GLU A 171 18.15 -6.90 -8.61
N ILE A 172 16.93 -7.45 -8.68
CA ILE A 172 16.64 -8.81 -8.21
C ILE A 172 17.36 -9.85 -9.06
N ALA A 173 17.36 -9.69 -10.39
CA ALA A 173 18.00 -10.62 -11.31
C ALA A 173 19.53 -10.63 -11.14
N GLU A 174 20.13 -9.46 -10.92
CA GLU A 174 21.58 -9.32 -10.69
C GLU A 174 22.04 -9.96 -9.38
N ASN A 175 21.28 -9.82 -8.28
CA ASN A 175 21.65 -10.35 -6.97
C ASN A 175 20.46 -10.92 -6.17
N PRO A 176 19.86 -12.04 -6.61
CA PRO A 176 18.64 -12.57 -5.98
C PRO A 176 18.89 -13.08 -4.55
N LYS A 177 20.13 -13.52 -4.25
CA LYS A 177 20.53 -14.01 -2.94
C LYS A 177 20.34 -12.98 -1.83
N MET A 178 20.46 -11.68 -2.15
CA MET A 178 20.23 -10.61 -1.18
C MET A 178 18.76 -10.54 -0.72
N TYR A 179 17.82 -11.04 -1.55
CA TYR A 179 16.38 -10.85 -1.37
C TYR A 179 15.63 -12.14 -1.06
N TYR A 180 16.21 -13.32 -1.27
CA TYR A 180 15.55 -14.60 -0.98
C TYR A 180 15.06 -14.68 0.47
N ASN A 181 13.85 -15.22 0.63
CA ASN A 181 13.13 -15.39 1.90
C ASN A 181 12.84 -14.08 2.65
N LYS A 182 12.95 -12.93 1.98
CA LYS A 182 12.58 -11.62 2.51
C LYS A 182 11.29 -11.15 1.86
N VAL A 183 10.49 -10.41 2.63
CA VAL A 183 9.36 -9.64 2.09
C VAL A 183 9.91 -8.38 1.42
N ILE A 184 9.60 -8.20 0.14
CA ILE A 184 10.04 -7.07 -0.68
C ILE A 184 8.84 -6.44 -1.39
N ALA A 185 8.97 -5.17 -1.77
CA ALA A 185 7.96 -4.42 -2.51
C ALA A 185 8.52 -4.03 -3.90
N VAL A 186 8.13 -4.74 -4.95
CA VAL A 186 8.72 -4.60 -6.29
C VAL A 186 7.88 -3.64 -7.15
N PRO A 187 8.36 -2.42 -7.44
CA PRO A 187 7.70 -1.50 -8.36
C PRO A 187 8.09 -1.81 -9.81
N ALA A 188 7.12 -2.17 -10.64
CA ALA A 188 7.37 -2.60 -12.01
C ALA A 188 6.11 -2.55 -12.88
N ASP A 189 6.31 -2.70 -14.19
CA ASP A 189 5.24 -2.77 -15.17
C ASP A 189 4.87 -4.22 -15.43
N ILE A 190 3.59 -4.49 -15.61
CA ILE A 190 3.10 -5.83 -15.96
C ILE A 190 3.39 -6.09 -17.43
N ALA A 191 4.43 -6.85 -17.73
CA ALA A 191 4.88 -7.12 -19.08
C ALA A 191 4.03 -8.20 -19.78
N ARG A 192 3.66 -9.25 -19.05
CA ARG A 192 2.92 -10.40 -19.59
C ARG A 192 2.03 -11.03 -18.52
N ILE A 193 0.84 -11.47 -18.89
CA ILE A 193 -0.08 -12.20 -18.01
C ILE A 193 -0.26 -13.61 -18.56
N TYR A 194 0.03 -14.63 -17.75
CA TYR A 194 -0.26 -16.04 -18.07
C TYR A 194 -1.65 -16.45 -17.61
N GLY A 195 -2.16 -15.81 -16.56
CA GLY A 195 -3.50 -16.01 -16.04
C GLY A 195 -3.70 -15.29 -14.70
N PRO A 196 -4.80 -15.59 -13.97
CA PRO A 196 -5.12 -14.92 -12.71
C PRO A 196 -4.04 -15.08 -11.62
N ASN A 197 -3.24 -16.15 -11.68
CA ASN A 197 -2.28 -16.50 -10.64
C ASN A 197 -0.82 -16.29 -11.05
N ALA A 198 -0.56 -15.89 -12.30
CA ALA A 198 0.80 -15.83 -12.84
C ALA A 198 0.93 -14.73 -13.87
N PHE A 199 1.91 -13.84 -13.66
CA PHE A 199 2.26 -12.77 -14.59
C PHE A 199 3.74 -12.42 -14.43
N VAL A 200 4.24 -11.54 -15.29
CA VAL A 200 5.63 -11.13 -15.35
C VAL A 200 5.73 -9.63 -15.12
N LEU A 201 6.67 -9.24 -14.26
CA LEU A 201 7.06 -7.87 -14.02
C LEU A 201 8.37 -7.56 -14.74
N GLU A 202 8.43 -6.41 -15.39
CA GLU A 202 9.65 -5.85 -15.99
C GLU A 202 9.81 -4.39 -15.54
N ASP A 203 11.05 -3.92 -15.46
CA ASP A 203 11.33 -2.50 -15.30
C ASP A 203 11.65 -1.85 -16.66
N ASP A 204 11.48 -0.53 -16.72
CA ASP A 204 11.77 0.30 -17.89
C ASP A 204 13.28 0.49 -18.14
N THR A 205 14.16 -0.27 -17.47
CA THR A 205 15.60 0.00 -17.54
C THR A 205 16.22 -0.51 -18.83
N LEU A 206 17.24 0.21 -19.31
CA LEU A 206 18.02 -0.15 -20.51
C LEU A 206 18.92 -1.39 -20.30
N LEU A 207 18.96 -1.93 -19.08
CA LEU A 207 19.88 -2.98 -18.63
C LEU A 207 19.24 -4.37 -18.75
N GLY A 208 18.78 -4.70 -19.95
CA GLY A 208 18.30 -6.02 -20.31
C GLY A 208 16.90 -6.36 -19.79
N ASN A 209 16.17 -7.15 -20.57
CA ASN A 209 14.88 -7.69 -20.17
C ASN A 209 15.12 -8.71 -19.05
N ASN A 210 14.98 -8.27 -17.80
CA ASN A 210 15.09 -9.11 -16.60
C ASN A 210 13.70 -9.39 -16.02
N PRO A 211 12.90 -10.27 -16.66
CA PRO A 211 11.54 -10.56 -16.23
C PRO A 211 11.53 -11.26 -14.88
N LEU A 212 10.77 -10.70 -13.94
CA LEU A 212 10.47 -11.35 -12.67
C LEU A 212 9.12 -12.06 -12.77
N LEU A 213 9.12 -13.38 -12.63
CA LEU A 213 7.87 -14.14 -12.50
C LEU A 213 7.22 -13.77 -11.16
N VAL A 214 5.92 -13.50 -11.24
CA VAL A 214 5.06 -13.26 -10.09
C VAL A 214 4.01 -14.36 -10.01
N LEU A 215 3.88 -14.95 -8.82
CA LEU A 215 2.81 -15.88 -8.50
C LEU A 215 1.88 -15.29 -7.44
N VAL A 216 0.59 -15.25 -7.76
CA VAL A 216 -0.44 -14.65 -6.91
C VAL A 216 -1.13 -15.75 -6.12
N THR A 217 -1.00 -15.70 -4.79
CA THR A 217 -1.67 -16.67 -3.92
C THR A 217 -3.18 -16.57 -4.03
N ASN A 218 -3.90 -17.65 -3.70
CA ASN A 218 -5.35 -17.72 -3.89
C ASN A 218 -6.15 -16.62 -3.17
N GLN A 219 -5.55 -15.98 -2.15
CA GLN A 219 -6.18 -14.93 -1.35
C GLN A 219 -6.32 -13.57 -2.06
N LEU A 220 -5.68 -13.40 -3.22
CA LEU A 220 -5.64 -12.13 -3.95
C LEU A 220 -6.34 -12.16 -5.30
N LYS A 221 -6.86 -13.31 -5.73
CA LYS A 221 -7.44 -13.49 -7.08
C LYS A 221 -8.55 -12.48 -7.40
N ASP A 222 -9.28 -12.04 -6.38
CA ASP A 222 -10.46 -11.18 -6.54
C ASP A 222 -10.17 -9.70 -6.24
N LYS A 223 -8.92 -9.32 -5.94
CA LYS A 223 -8.63 -7.99 -5.35
C LYS A 223 -8.39 -6.84 -6.33
N ALA A 224 -8.21 -7.10 -7.63
CA ALA A 224 -8.33 -6.12 -8.71
C ALA A 224 -7.97 -6.80 -10.05
N PRO A 225 -8.58 -6.41 -11.19
CA PRO A 225 -8.15 -6.91 -12.49
C PRO A 225 -6.77 -6.37 -12.84
N ILE A 226 -5.79 -7.26 -12.95
CA ILE A 226 -4.41 -6.96 -13.39
C ILE A 226 -4.43 -6.69 -14.90
N LYS A 227 -3.88 -5.56 -15.34
CA LYS A 227 -3.80 -5.21 -16.77
C LYS A 227 -2.37 -5.20 -17.26
N GLN A 228 -2.14 -5.74 -18.44
CA GLN A 228 -0.83 -5.64 -19.09
C GLN A 228 -0.49 -4.15 -19.37
N GLY A 229 0.76 -3.78 -19.16
CA GLY A 229 1.27 -2.41 -19.26
C GLY A 229 0.94 -1.52 -18.05
N GLU A 230 0.22 -2.03 -17.06
CA GLU A 230 -0.05 -1.28 -15.82
C GLU A 230 1.18 -1.31 -14.91
N ARG A 231 1.52 -0.14 -14.36
CA ARG A 231 2.58 -0.01 -13.36
C ARG A 231 2.02 -0.25 -11.96
N ILE A 232 2.55 -1.26 -11.29
CA ILE A 232 2.10 -1.67 -9.96
C ILE A 232 3.27 -1.75 -8.99
N VAL A 233 2.93 -1.98 -7.73
CA VAL A 233 3.86 -2.47 -6.72
C VAL A 233 3.37 -3.79 -6.18
N ALA A 234 4.14 -4.84 -6.45
CA ALA A 234 3.89 -6.18 -5.94
C ALA A 234 4.66 -6.38 -4.63
N THR A 235 3.95 -6.62 -3.53
CA THR A 235 4.56 -6.93 -2.23
C THR A 235 4.43 -8.41 -1.95
N GLY A 236 5.55 -9.05 -1.60
CA GLY A 236 5.58 -10.50 -1.41
C GLY A 236 6.94 -11.02 -1.00
N THR A 237 7.05 -12.33 -0.90
CA THR A 237 8.28 -13.02 -0.53
C THR A 237 9.01 -13.52 -1.77
N LEU A 238 10.30 -13.20 -1.91
CA LEU A 238 11.12 -13.73 -2.99
C LEU A 238 11.55 -15.17 -2.68
N ARG A 239 11.31 -16.10 -3.60
CA ARG A 239 11.70 -17.51 -3.51
C ARG A 239 12.49 -17.92 -4.74
N GLN A 240 13.25 -19.00 -4.64
CA GLN A 240 13.79 -19.67 -5.82
C GLN A 240 12.66 -20.45 -6.49
N PHE A 241 12.60 -20.40 -7.83
CA PHE A 241 11.59 -21.13 -8.57
C PHE A 241 11.93 -22.64 -8.59
N VAL A 242 11.24 -23.37 -7.72
CA VAL A 242 11.22 -24.84 -7.69
C VAL A 242 9.75 -25.25 -7.70
N ILE A 243 9.23 -25.57 -8.90
CA ILE A 243 7.79 -25.68 -9.13
C ILE A 243 7.10 -26.66 -8.18
N ALA A 244 7.73 -27.80 -7.89
CA ALA A 244 7.20 -28.80 -6.96
C ALA A 244 7.10 -28.29 -5.51
N GLU A 245 8.06 -27.46 -5.06
CA GLU A 245 8.00 -26.82 -3.75
C GLU A 245 6.91 -25.75 -3.72
N LEU A 246 6.77 -24.96 -4.79
CA LEU A 246 5.75 -23.91 -4.86
C LEU A 246 4.33 -24.49 -4.90
N GLU A 247 4.10 -25.54 -5.68
CA GLU A 247 2.82 -26.28 -5.70
C GLU A 247 2.45 -26.80 -4.30
N ARG A 248 3.43 -27.37 -3.58
CA ARG A 248 3.23 -27.92 -2.23
C ARG A 248 3.05 -26.85 -1.15
N ASP A 249 3.92 -25.85 -1.12
CA ASP A 249 4.00 -24.89 -0.01
C ASP A 249 2.92 -23.81 -0.10
N TYR A 250 2.44 -23.50 -1.33
CA TYR A 250 1.48 -22.42 -1.58
C TYR A 250 0.16 -22.91 -2.22
N ASN A 251 -0.01 -24.22 -2.39
CA ASN A 251 -1.19 -24.83 -3.03
C ASN A 251 -1.48 -24.26 -4.43
N PHE A 252 -0.44 -24.04 -5.22
CA PHE A 252 -0.60 -23.66 -6.63
C PHE A 252 -1.04 -24.87 -7.46
N ALA A 253 -1.98 -24.63 -8.37
CA ALA A 253 -2.41 -25.58 -9.38
C ALA A 253 -2.19 -24.96 -10.77
N PHE A 254 -1.14 -25.38 -11.45
CA PHE A 254 -0.85 -24.97 -12.83
C PHE A 254 -1.41 -26.00 -13.80
N ASP A 255 -1.96 -25.55 -14.93
CA ASP A 255 -2.27 -26.49 -16.01
C ASP A 255 -0.98 -27.11 -16.57
N PRO A 256 -1.04 -28.31 -17.16
CA PRO A 256 0.17 -29.02 -17.59
C PRO A 256 1.02 -28.29 -18.63
N GLN A 257 0.45 -27.41 -19.44
CA GLN A 257 1.19 -26.67 -20.46
C GLN A 257 1.92 -25.47 -19.86
N LEU A 258 1.21 -24.67 -19.06
CA LEU A 258 1.81 -23.56 -18.32
C LEU A 258 2.89 -24.06 -17.37
N ARG A 259 2.65 -25.18 -16.67
CA ARG A 259 3.63 -25.82 -15.79
C ARG A 259 4.95 -26.08 -16.53
N LYS A 260 4.90 -26.75 -17.69
CA LYS A 260 6.08 -27.04 -18.51
C LYS A 260 6.77 -25.78 -19.00
N GLN A 261 6.00 -24.77 -19.40
CA GLN A 261 6.54 -23.49 -19.84
C GLN A 261 7.29 -22.78 -18.71
N LEU A 262 6.68 -22.66 -17.53
CA LEU A 262 7.32 -22.00 -16.39
C LEU A 262 8.57 -22.74 -15.93
N GLU A 263 8.56 -24.07 -15.95
CA GLU A 263 9.74 -24.89 -15.65
C GLU A 263 10.85 -24.67 -16.68
N ALA A 264 10.55 -24.56 -17.98
CA ALA A 264 11.55 -24.25 -18.99
C ALA A 264 12.15 -22.83 -18.84
N ASP A 265 11.29 -21.84 -18.58
CA ASP A 265 11.66 -20.42 -18.62
C ASP A 265 12.27 -19.90 -17.31
N TYR A 266 11.88 -20.47 -16.17
CA TYR A 266 12.19 -19.95 -14.83
C TYR A 266 12.90 -20.92 -13.90
N ASN A 267 13.24 -22.14 -14.31
CA ASN A 267 13.96 -23.06 -13.42
C ASN A 267 15.18 -22.40 -12.78
N THR A 268 15.27 -22.47 -11.45
CA THR A 268 16.31 -21.85 -10.61
C THR A 268 16.35 -20.32 -10.56
N LYS A 269 15.50 -19.62 -11.31
CA LYS A 269 15.38 -18.16 -11.28
C LYS A 269 14.59 -17.68 -10.04
N PRO A 270 14.74 -16.40 -9.64
CA PRO A 270 13.89 -15.82 -8.62
C PRO A 270 12.43 -15.73 -9.07
N VAL A 271 11.50 -15.98 -8.15
CA VAL A 271 10.05 -15.79 -8.30
C VAL A 271 9.52 -15.04 -7.10
N LEU A 272 8.62 -14.09 -7.32
CA LEU A 272 7.96 -13.35 -6.26
C LEU A 272 6.60 -13.99 -5.94
N ILE A 273 6.44 -14.45 -4.70
CA ILE A 273 5.14 -14.94 -4.21
C ILE A 273 4.41 -13.78 -3.55
N VAL A 274 3.34 -13.32 -4.18
CA VAL A 274 2.70 -12.05 -3.85
C VAL A 274 1.58 -12.20 -2.84
N GLU A 275 1.60 -11.30 -1.87
CA GLU A 275 0.63 -11.13 -0.78
C GLU A 275 -0.14 -9.80 -0.89
N GLY A 276 0.30 -8.87 -1.75
CA GLY A 276 -0.47 -7.68 -2.09
C GLY A 276 -0.01 -7.03 -3.39
N ILE A 277 -0.96 -6.51 -4.15
CA ILE A 277 -0.72 -5.72 -5.36
C ILE A 277 -1.37 -4.36 -5.15
N TYR A 278 -0.59 -3.30 -5.38
CA TYR A 278 -1.05 -1.92 -5.20
C TYR A 278 -0.77 -1.13 -6.47
N PRO A 279 -1.65 -0.19 -6.84
CA PRO A 279 -1.33 0.79 -7.88
C PRO A 279 -0.05 1.54 -7.51
N SER A 280 0.87 1.66 -8.47
CA SER A 280 2.03 2.52 -8.32
C SER A 280 1.56 3.96 -8.51
N ALA A 281 1.01 4.59 -7.47
CA ALA A 281 0.41 5.92 -7.62
C ALA A 281 1.47 7.03 -7.73
N LEU A 282 2.20 7.04 -8.84
CA LEU A 282 2.69 8.27 -9.43
C LEU A 282 1.73 8.60 -10.58
N PRO A 283 1.04 9.74 -10.56
CA PRO A 283 0.28 10.18 -11.73
C PRO A 283 1.24 10.28 -12.93
N GLN A 284 0.77 9.92 -14.13
CA GLN A 284 1.57 9.97 -15.37
C GLN A 284 2.20 11.36 -15.64
N SER A 285 1.70 12.41 -14.98
CA SER A 285 2.20 13.78 -15.03
C SER A 285 3.48 14.03 -14.22
N ALA A 286 4.02 13.04 -13.49
CA ALA A 286 5.28 13.14 -12.76
C ALA A 286 6.51 12.66 -13.55
N LYS A 287 6.34 12.40 -14.86
CA LYS A 287 7.44 12.17 -15.82
C LYS A 287 7.96 13.49 -16.38
#